data_AF-A0A959FSA9-F1
#
_entry.id   AF-A0A959FSA9-F1
#
_cell.length_a   1.000
_cell.length_b   1.000
_cell.length_c   1.000
_cell.angle_alpha   90.00
_cell.angle_beta   90.00
_cell.angle_gamma   90.00
#
_symmetry.space_group_name_H-M   'P 1'
#
loop_
_entity.id
_entity.type
_entity.pdbx_description
1 polymer ?
#
loop_
_entity_poly.entity_id
_entity_poly.type
_entity_poly.pdbx_seq_one_letter_code
_entity_poly.pdbx_strand_id
1 'polypeptide(L)'
;MKSLRRLTLLALCSIFTLPLSAQEAPEITLESPHNTMLVHLYYLQQDSYEPAKAARTLYGVQDSAKASKLAIKLKQVLDGKGLYVRLNQLPQENGYTDSTTQKHYYTPFPDVLPQVYLERINGKWYYSRETVAEIPELHKGVYPFGSDLLVNLLPGFGQQEFMGLKVWQYLGAIILLFLIYLLHELLRRLLNPLVDRLSRSRLYPSLISKKLTHRIAA
;
A
#
# COMPACT_ATOMS: atom_id res chain seq x y z
N MET A 1 25.81 -43.61 -12.51
CA MET A 1 24.45 -43.07 -12.25
C MET A 1 24.33 -42.05 -11.09
N LYS A 2 25.35 -41.84 -10.23
CA LYS A 2 25.27 -40.83 -9.15
C LYS A 2 25.83 -39.44 -9.53
N SER A 3 26.71 -39.35 -10.54
CA SER A 3 27.24 -38.07 -11.06
C SER A 3 26.26 -37.31 -11.94
N LEU A 4 25.44 -38.04 -12.71
CA LEU A 4 24.46 -37.44 -13.64
C LEU A 4 23.31 -36.71 -12.93
N ARG A 5 22.94 -37.17 -11.71
CA ARG A 5 21.94 -36.51 -10.85
C ARG A 5 22.45 -35.22 -10.18
N ARG A 6 23.77 -35.06 -10.02
CA ARG A 6 24.38 -33.84 -9.46
C ARG A 6 24.50 -32.74 -10.52
N LEU A 7 24.73 -33.10 -11.79
CA LEU A 7 24.69 -32.14 -12.89
C LEU A 7 23.28 -31.63 -13.19
N THR A 8 22.24 -32.45 -13.03
CA THR A 8 20.84 -31.98 -13.15
C THR A 8 20.40 -31.04 -12.03
N LEU A 9 21.04 -31.10 -10.85
CA LEU A 9 20.79 -30.16 -9.74
C LEU A 9 21.53 -28.83 -9.90
N LEU A 10 22.67 -28.81 -10.60
CA LEU A 10 23.39 -27.58 -10.95
C LEU A 10 22.81 -26.88 -12.19
N ALA A 11 22.22 -27.62 -13.13
CA ALA A 11 21.55 -27.05 -14.31
C ALA A 11 20.20 -26.38 -13.99
N LEU A 12 19.57 -26.71 -12.84
CA LEU A 12 18.28 -26.13 -12.43
C LEU A 12 18.41 -24.76 -11.73
N CYS A 13 19.64 -24.32 -11.39
CA CYS A 13 19.89 -23.03 -10.73
C CYS A 13 20.34 -21.90 -11.68
N SER A 14 20.53 -22.16 -12.97
CA SER A 14 21.08 -21.16 -13.91
C SER A 14 20.06 -20.46 -14.80
N ILE A 15 18.76 -20.67 -14.60
CA ILE A 15 17.74 -20.03 -15.43
C ILE A 15 16.83 -19.23 -14.51
N PHE A 16 17.15 -17.95 -14.31
CA PHE A 16 16.24 -16.80 -14.47
C PHE A 16 16.83 -15.51 -13.88
N THR A 17 17.99 -15.06 -14.35
CA THR A 17 18.32 -13.62 -14.24
C THR A 17 17.78 -12.94 -15.49
N LEU A 18 16.47 -12.66 -15.52
CA LEU A 18 15.98 -11.69 -16.49
C LEU A 18 16.61 -10.34 -16.17
N PRO A 19 17.14 -9.60 -17.15
CA PRO A 19 17.49 -8.21 -16.93
C PRO A 19 16.20 -7.48 -16.54
N LEU A 20 16.18 -6.94 -15.32
CA LEU A 20 15.13 -6.04 -14.88
C LEU A 20 15.24 -4.81 -15.79
N SER A 21 14.33 -4.69 -16.77
CA SER A 21 14.31 -3.52 -17.65
C SER A 21 13.90 -2.33 -16.79
N ALA A 22 14.88 -1.52 -16.39
CA ALA A 22 14.62 -0.26 -15.71
C ALA A 22 13.83 0.61 -16.69
N GLN A 23 12.58 0.92 -16.34
CA GLN A 23 11.77 1.84 -17.12
C GLN A 23 12.42 3.21 -17.04
N GLU A 24 12.67 3.84 -18.19
CA GLU A 24 13.33 5.14 -18.23
C GLU A 24 12.48 6.18 -17.49
N ALA A 25 13.13 6.99 -16.65
CA ALA A 25 12.42 7.95 -15.80
C ALA A 25 11.69 8.99 -16.67
N PRO A 26 10.40 9.26 -16.42
CA PRO A 26 9.65 10.21 -17.22
C PRO A 26 10.17 11.62 -16.98
N GLU A 27 10.33 12.36 -18.08
CA GLU A 27 10.64 13.78 -18.04
C GLU A 27 9.46 14.59 -17.49
N ILE A 28 9.75 15.61 -16.69
CA ILE A 28 8.75 16.44 -16.00
C ILE A 28 8.38 17.64 -16.88
N THR A 29 7.70 17.37 -18.00
CA THR A 29 7.29 18.40 -18.96
C THR A 29 5.99 19.08 -18.53
N LEU A 30 5.06 18.30 -17.98
CA LEU A 30 3.70 18.69 -17.59
C LEU A 30 2.88 19.22 -18.77
N GLU A 31 3.21 18.78 -19.99
CA GLU A 31 2.56 19.28 -21.21
C GLU A 31 1.25 18.58 -21.52
N SER A 32 0.88 17.51 -20.83
CA SER A 32 -0.39 16.82 -21.05
C SER A 32 -0.92 16.18 -19.77
N PRO A 33 -2.25 15.90 -19.69
CA PRO A 33 -2.82 15.13 -18.60
C PRO A 33 -2.06 13.81 -18.36
N HIS A 34 -1.70 13.13 -19.45
CA HIS A 34 -0.88 11.93 -19.41
C HIS A 34 0.46 12.14 -18.69
N ASN A 35 1.28 13.10 -19.13
CA ASN A 35 2.60 13.31 -18.52
C ASN A 35 2.48 13.71 -17.04
N THR A 36 1.54 14.58 -16.70
CA THR A 36 1.34 15.03 -15.32
C THR A 36 0.97 13.87 -14.39
N MET A 37 0.04 13.00 -14.78
CA MET A 37 -0.31 11.83 -13.96
C MET A 37 0.82 10.79 -13.93
N LEU A 38 1.50 10.58 -15.06
CA LEU A 38 2.65 9.67 -15.14
C LEU A 38 3.75 10.10 -14.16
N VAL A 39 4.16 11.37 -14.20
CA VAL A 39 5.15 11.94 -13.27
C VAL A 39 4.69 11.79 -11.83
N HIS A 40 3.43 12.13 -11.53
CA HIS A 40 2.89 12.04 -10.17
C HIS A 40 3.00 10.62 -9.61
N LEU A 41 2.55 9.63 -10.39
CA LEU A 41 2.49 8.23 -9.95
C LEU A 41 3.88 7.59 -9.94
N TYR A 42 4.68 7.80 -11.00
CA TYR A 42 6.00 7.20 -11.16
C TYR A 42 6.92 7.57 -10.00
N TYR A 43 7.04 8.85 -9.64
CA TYR A 43 7.95 9.27 -8.57
C TYR A 43 7.46 8.95 -7.15
N LEU A 44 6.30 8.28 -7.05
CA LEU A 44 5.76 7.75 -5.80
C LEU A 44 5.70 6.21 -5.82
N GLN A 45 6.23 5.57 -6.87
CA GLN A 45 6.50 4.14 -6.86
C GLN A 45 7.75 3.85 -6.03
N GLN A 46 7.87 2.59 -5.62
CA GLN A 46 8.94 2.15 -4.73
C GLN A 46 10.33 2.29 -5.36
N ASP A 47 10.47 1.93 -6.64
CA ASP A 47 11.77 1.89 -7.33
C ASP A 47 12.25 3.28 -7.78
N SER A 48 11.36 4.27 -7.73
CA SER A 48 11.58 5.65 -8.20
C SER A 48 11.11 6.68 -7.19
N TYR A 49 11.16 6.35 -5.90
CA TYR A 49 10.54 7.13 -4.81
C TYR A 49 11.24 8.48 -4.58
N GLU A 50 10.74 9.51 -5.26
CA GLU A 50 11.20 10.90 -5.16
C GLU A 50 10.00 11.86 -5.03
N PRO A 51 9.35 11.94 -3.84
CA PRO A 51 8.11 12.70 -3.65
C PRO A 51 8.18 14.17 -4.05
N ALA A 52 9.37 14.80 -3.96
CA ALA A 52 9.59 16.17 -4.39
C ALA A 52 9.38 16.36 -5.91
N LYS A 53 9.70 15.35 -6.73
CA LYS A 53 9.44 15.38 -8.18
C LYS A 53 7.95 15.19 -8.48
N ALA A 54 7.29 14.27 -7.79
CA ALA A 54 5.83 14.09 -7.89
C ALA A 54 5.07 15.36 -7.48
N ALA A 55 5.53 16.07 -6.45
CA ALA A 55 4.93 17.31 -5.97
C ALA A 55 4.91 18.44 -7.00
N ARG A 56 5.78 18.42 -8.02
CA ARG A 56 5.79 19.42 -9.11
C ARG A 56 4.49 19.43 -9.94
N THR A 57 3.72 18.35 -9.85
CA THR A 57 2.40 18.21 -10.49
C THR A 57 1.29 18.96 -9.76
N LEU A 58 1.53 19.40 -8.51
CA LEU A 58 0.56 20.13 -7.70
C LEU A 58 0.69 21.64 -7.92
N TYR A 59 -0.40 22.31 -8.26
CA TYR A 59 -0.37 23.75 -8.45
C TYR A 59 -0.40 24.54 -7.13
N GLY A 60 0.39 25.61 -7.04
CA GLY A 60 0.25 26.64 -6.00
C GLY A 60 0.75 26.28 -4.60
N VAL A 61 1.54 25.21 -4.43
CA VAL A 61 2.14 24.87 -3.14
C VAL A 61 3.60 25.34 -3.07
N GLN A 62 3.88 26.35 -2.25
CA GLN A 62 5.23 26.92 -2.15
C GLN A 62 6.17 26.11 -1.24
N ASP A 63 5.63 25.57 -0.13
CA ASP A 63 6.38 24.74 0.79
C ASP A 63 6.61 23.35 0.17
N SER A 64 7.86 23.05 -0.17
CA SER A 64 8.27 21.77 -0.80
C SER A 64 7.97 20.55 0.08
N ALA A 65 8.13 20.66 1.40
CA ALA A 65 7.84 19.56 2.32
C ALA A 65 6.33 19.31 2.39
N LYS A 66 5.53 20.38 2.45
CA LYS A 66 4.07 20.29 2.38
C LYS A 66 3.61 19.71 1.03
N ALA A 67 4.19 20.16 -0.07
CA ALA A 67 3.86 19.69 -1.42
C ALA A 67 4.13 18.19 -1.58
N SER A 68 5.29 17.72 -1.10
CA SER A 68 5.64 16.29 -1.09
C SER A 68 4.65 15.47 -0.28
N LYS A 69 4.25 15.94 0.92
CA LYS A 69 3.23 15.29 1.75
C LYS A 69 1.88 15.23 1.06
N LEU A 70 1.45 16.31 0.41
CA LEU A 70 0.18 16.34 -0.34
C LEU A 70 0.23 15.37 -1.53
N ALA A 71 1.35 15.28 -2.23
CA ALA A 71 1.49 14.35 -3.35
C ALA A 71 1.37 12.88 -2.89
N ILE A 72 2.04 12.52 -1.80
CA ILE A 72 1.94 11.18 -1.19
C ILE A 72 0.48 10.90 -0.78
N LYS A 73 -0.18 11.85 -0.11
CA LYS A 73 -1.57 11.70 0.32
C LYS A 73 -2.53 11.53 -0.86
N LEU A 74 -2.33 12.26 -1.95
CA LEU A 74 -3.15 12.12 -3.15
C LEU A 74 -3.04 10.71 -3.74
N LYS A 75 -1.82 10.17 -3.86
CA LYS A 75 -1.64 8.76 -4.26
C LYS A 75 -2.33 7.80 -3.29
N GLN A 76 -2.21 8.01 -1.98
CA GLN A 76 -2.88 7.17 -0.99
C GLN A 76 -4.41 7.22 -1.09
N VAL A 77 -4.99 8.37 -1.44
CA VAL A 77 -6.43 8.49 -1.71
C VAL A 77 -6.82 7.60 -2.89
N LEU A 78 -6.03 7.62 -3.98
CA LEU A 78 -6.27 6.76 -5.14
C LEU A 78 -6.15 5.28 -4.78
N ASP A 79 -5.05 4.89 -4.12
CA ASP A 79 -4.78 3.52 -3.72
C ASP A 79 -5.84 2.99 -2.75
N GLY A 80 -6.20 3.77 -1.72
CA GLY A 80 -7.17 3.37 -0.70
C GLY A 80 -8.61 3.30 -1.22
N LYS A 81 -8.93 4.03 -2.29
CA LYS A 81 -10.21 3.89 -3.03
C LYS A 81 -10.16 2.82 -4.12
N GLY A 82 -9.01 2.17 -4.35
CA GLY A 82 -8.83 1.20 -5.43
C GLY A 82 -8.90 1.80 -6.83
N LEU A 83 -8.63 3.10 -6.96
CA LEU A 83 -8.73 3.84 -8.22
C LEU A 83 -7.43 3.70 -9.03
N TYR A 84 -7.43 2.80 -9.99
CA TYR A 84 -6.28 2.55 -10.86
C TYR A 84 -6.30 3.47 -12.09
N VAL A 85 -5.26 4.28 -12.24
CA VAL A 85 -5.10 5.19 -13.39
C VAL A 85 -4.61 4.39 -14.59
N ARG A 86 -5.46 4.28 -15.61
CA ARG A 86 -5.09 3.66 -16.89
C ARG A 86 -4.37 4.69 -17.76
N LEU A 87 -3.05 4.77 -17.60
CA LEU A 87 -2.18 5.74 -18.29
C LEU A 87 -2.41 5.76 -19.81
N ASN A 88 -2.62 4.59 -20.42
CA ASN A 88 -2.89 4.45 -21.86
C ASN A 88 -4.20 5.09 -22.34
N GLN A 89 -5.12 5.44 -21.43
CA GLN A 89 -6.38 6.12 -21.74
C GLN A 89 -6.33 7.62 -21.49
N LEU A 90 -5.20 8.13 -20.98
CA LEU A 90 -5.06 9.54 -20.67
C LEU A 90 -4.79 10.36 -21.95
N PRO A 91 -5.36 11.56 -22.07
CA PRO A 91 -5.03 12.48 -23.16
C PRO A 91 -3.54 12.81 -23.18
N GLN A 92 -2.93 12.63 -24.35
CA GLN A 92 -1.50 12.92 -24.56
C GLN A 92 -1.26 14.33 -25.11
N GLU A 93 -2.30 14.99 -25.60
CA GLU A 93 -2.22 16.32 -26.20
C GLU A 93 -2.26 17.42 -25.14
N ASN A 94 -1.49 18.49 -25.35
CA ASN A 94 -1.50 19.67 -24.48
C ASN A 94 -2.81 20.45 -24.56
N GLY A 95 -3.44 20.45 -25.73
CA GLY A 95 -4.67 21.17 -26.00
C GLY A 95 -5.96 20.47 -25.56
N TYR A 96 -5.90 19.41 -24.73
CA TYR A 96 -7.09 18.68 -24.32
C TYR A 96 -8.17 19.63 -23.76
N THR A 97 -9.40 19.40 -24.20
CA THR A 97 -10.59 20.13 -23.78
C THR A 97 -11.66 19.11 -23.44
N ASP A 98 -12.25 19.25 -22.26
CA ASP A 98 -13.33 18.40 -21.83
C ASP A 98 -14.57 18.61 -22.71
N SER A 99 -15.12 17.52 -23.27
CA SER A 99 -16.26 17.60 -24.19
C SER A 99 -17.55 18.09 -23.53
N THR A 100 -17.69 17.89 -22.22
CA THR A 100 -18.92 18.20 -21.47
C THR A 100 -18.96 19.68 -21.08
N THR A 101 -17.85 20.24 -20.61
CA THR A 101 -17.81 21.65 -20.15
C THR A 101 -17.11 22.60 -21.08
N GLN A 102 -16.43 22.09 -22.12
CA GLN A 102 -15.64 22.90 -23.06
C GLN A 102 -14.52 23.69 -22.36
N LYS A 103 -13.99 23.14 -21.25
CA LYS A 103 -12.88 23.73 -20.48
C LYS A 103 -11.63 22.85 -20.54
N HIS A 104 -10.47 23.45 -20.32
CA HIS A 104 -9.19 22.75 -20.23
C HIS A 104 -8.96 22.12 -18.85
N TYR A 105 -9.88 21.24 -18.44
CA TYR A 105 -9.66 20.36 -17.30
C TYR A 105 -9.78 18.90 -17.71
N TYR A 106 -9.17 18.00 -16.94
CA TYR A 106 -9.31 16.56 -17.14
C TYR A 106 -9.56 15.88 -15.79
N THR A 107 -10.67 15.17 -15.68
CA THR A 107 -11.07 14.47 -14.45
C THR A 107 -10.88 12.96 -14.65
N PRO A 108 -9.89 12.31 -14.00
CA PRO A 108 -9.60 10.90 -14.23
C PRO A 108 -10.73 9.95 -13.79
N PHE A 109 -11.48 10.33 -12.75
CA PHE A 109 -12.55 9.52 -12.16
C PHE A 109 -13.79 10.38 -11.89
N PRO A 110 -14.51 10.83 -12.92
CA PRO A 110 -15.61 11.80 -12.76
C PRO A 110 -16.75 11.29 -11.88
N ASP A 111 -17.07 9.99 -11.93
CA ASP A 111 -18.19 9.43 -11.19
C ASP A 111 -17.89 9.14 -9.71
N VAL A 112 -16.59 8.96 -9.36
CA VAL A 112 -16.17 8.47 -8.04
C VAL A 112 -15.36 9.51 -7.25
N LEU A 113 -14.55 10.31 -7.95
CA LEU A 113 -13.66 11.30 -7.34
C LEU A 113 -13.61 12.60 -8.18
N PRO A 114 -14.76 13.28 -8.39
CA PRO A 114 -14.83 14.48 -9.22
C PRO A 114 -14.01 15.67 -8.67
N GLN A 115 -13.67 15.66 -7.38
CA GLN A 115 -12.85 16.70 -6.75
C GLN A 115 -11.38 16.64 -7.17
N VAL A 116 -10.94 15.54 -7.76
CA VAL A 116 -9.56 15.36 -8.23
C VAL A 116 -9.53 15.49 -9.74
N TYR A 117 -9.02 16.62 -10.22
CA TYR A 117 -8.88 16.90 -11.64
C TYR A 117 -7.61 17.70 -11.94
N LEU A 118 -7.18 17.62 -13.19
CA LEU A 118 -6.10 18.43 -13.74
C LEU A 118 -6.67 19.65 -14.43
N GLU A 119 -5.96 20.77 -14.36
CA GLU A 119 -6.27 22.01 -15.05
C GLU A 119 -5.06 22.48 -15.84
N ARG A 120 -5.30 23.04 -17.03
CA ARG A 120 -4.27 23.68 -17.83
C ARG A 120 -4.04 25.13 -17.37
N ILE A 121 -2.88 25.38 -16.80
CA ILE A 121 -2.46 26.69 -16.27
C ILE A 121 -1.17 27.09 -16.95
N ASN A 122 -1.17 28.25 -17.64
CA ASN A 122 -0.01 28.79 -18.36
C ASN A 122 0.65 27.77 -19.31
N GLY A 123 -0.15 26.99 -20.03
CA GLY A 123 0.33 26.01 -21.03
C GLY A 123 0.83 24.68 -20.47
N LYS A 124 0.70 24.45 -19.16
CA LYS A 124 1.06 23.20 -18.47
C LYS A 124 -0.12 22.66 -17.67
N TRP A 125 -0.12 21.35 -17.43
CA TRP A 125 -1.16 20.62 -16.72
C TRP A 125 -0.74 20.33 -15.29
N TYR A 126 -1.60 20.72 -14.35
CA TYR A 126 -1.37 20.51 -12.92
C TYR A 126 -2.63 19.97 -12.27
N TYR A 127 -2.48 19.27 -11.14
CA TYR A 127 -3.60 19.14 -10.22
C TYR A 127 -4.03 20.53 -9.76
N SER A 128 -5.33 20.82 -9.93
CA SER A 128 -5.87 22.16 -9.74
C SER A 128 -5.70 22.65 -8.29
N ARG A 129 -5.87 23.95 -8.07
CA ARG A 129 -5.81 24.51 -6.71
C ARG A 129 -6.88 23.91 -5.81
N GLU A 130 -8.07 23.68 -6.35
CA GLU A 130 -9.20 23.04 -5.66
C GLU A 130 -8.84 21.60 -5.28
N THR A 131 -8.30 20.83 -6.23
CA THR A 131 -7.83 19.46 -5.94
C THR A 131 -6.82 19.48 -4.80
N VAL A 132 -5.81 20.35 -4.87
CA VAL A 132 -4.76 20.47 -3.86
C VAL A 132 -5.31 20.83 -2.48
N ALA A 133 -6.33 21.69 -2.43
CA ALA A 133 -7.00 22.07 -1.18
C ALA A 133 -7.84 20.93 -0.57
N GLU A 134 -8.42 20.07 -1.41
CA GLU A 134 -9.27 18.95 -0.99
C GLU A 134 -8.49 17.70 -0.54
N ILE A 135 -7.22 17.55 -0.96
CA ILE A 135 -6.38 16.38 -0.60
C ILE A 135 -6.44 16.01 0.90
N PRO A 136 -6.31 16.94 1.86
CA PRO A 136 -6.34 16.58 3.29
C PRO A 136 -7.65 15.95 3.74
N GLU A 137 -8.80 16.48 3.29
CA GLU A 137 -10.12 15.96 3.67
C GLU A 137 -10.43 14.64 2.93
N LEU A 138 -10.08 14.55 1.65
CA LEU A 138 -10.19 13.30 0.89
C LEU A 138 -9.36 12.18 1.53
N HIS A 139 -8.13 12.50 1.96
CA HIS A 139 -7.24 11.55 2.63
C HIS A 139 -7.79 11.10 3.97
N LYS A 140 -8.29 12.02 4.79
CA LYS A 140 -8.94 11.71 6.08
C LYS A 140 -10.20 10.86 5.91
N GLY A 141 -10.95 11.05 4.82
CA GLY A 141 -12.13 10.25 4.50
C GLY A 141 -11.78 8.79 4.16
N VAL A 142 -10.61 8.54 3.58
CA VAL A 142 -10.12 7.18 3.27
C VAL A 142 -9.41 6.55 4.48
N TYR A 143 -8.63 7.35 5.22
CA TYR A 143 -7.86 6.91 6.38
C TYR A 143 -8.26 7.68 7.64
N PRO A 144 -9.44 7.39 8.22
CA PRO A 144 -9.87 8.05 9.44
C PRO A 144 -8.96 7.67 10.61
N PHE A 145 -8.84 8.60 11.57
CA PHE A 145 -8.07 8.43 12.81
C PHE A 145 -6.58 8.07 12.63
N GLY A 146 -5.97 8.48 11.52
CA GLY A 146 -4.54 8.21 11.28
C GLY A 146 -4.24 6.75 10.94
N SER A 147 -5.23 6.02 10.41
CA SER A 147 -5.02 4.64 9.94
C SER A 147 -4.00 4.53 8.80
N ASP A 148 -3.67 5.65 8.15
CA ASP A 148 -2.57 5.77 7.19
C ASP A 148 -1.19 5.52 7.81
N LEU A 149 -1.04 5.62 9.15
CA LEU A 149 0.21 5.27 9.83
C LEU A 149 0.64 3.83 9.52
N LEU A 150 -0.30 2.88 9.50
CA LEU A 150 -0.01 1.49 9.12
C LEU A 150 0.45 1.40 7.66
N VAL A 151 -0.24 2.12 6.78
CA VAL A 151 0.07 2.17 5.33
C VAL A 151 1.38 2.88 5.05
N ASN A 152 1.85 3.78 5.91
CA ASN A 152 3.16 4.42 5.78
C ASN A 152 4.30 3.56 6.36
N LEU A 153 4.00 2.71 7.36
CA LEU A 153 4.97 1.80 7.97
C LEU A 153 5.29 0.58 7.08
N LEU A 154 4.31 0.11 6.31
CA LEU A 154 4.41 -1.10 5.48
C LEU A 154 5.30 -0.99 4.20
N PRO A 155 5.33 0.12 3.42
CA PRO A 155 6.01 0.17 2.13
C PRO A 155 7.47 0.63 2.22
N GLY A 156 7.81 1.52 3.17
CA GLY A 156 9.14 2.14 3.24
C GLY A 156 10.19 1.37 4.04
N PHE A 157 9.77 0.61 5.07
CA PHE A 157 10.67 0.05 6.07
C PHE A 157 11.18 -1.36 5.79
N GLY A 158 10.87 -1.97 4.64
CA GLY A 158 11.23 -3.38 4.51
C GLY A 158 11.07 -4.06 3.17
N GLN A 159 11.29 -3.36 2.07
CA GLN A 159 11.36 -3.98 0.75
C GLN A 159 12.79 -4.37 0.35
N GLN A 160 13.79 -4.02 1.15
CA GLN A 160 15.09 -4.66 1.01
C GLN A 160 14.91 -6.15 1.25
N GLU A 161 15.29 -6.92 0.25
CA GLU A 161 15.28 -8.36 0.34
C GLU A 161 16.44 -8.77 1.22
N PHE A 162 16.12 -9.28 2.41
CA PHE A 162 17.08 -9.97 3.24
C PHE A 162 16.84 -11.46 3.06
N MET A 163 17.82 -12.16 2.48
CA MET A 163 17.74 -13.60 2.18
C MET A 163 16.54 -14.00 1.31
N GLY A 164 16.13 -13.14 0.36
CA GLY A 164 15.02 -13.39 -0.57
C GLY A 164 13.62 -13.15 0.02
N LEU A 165 13.53 -12.61 1.23
CA LEU A 165 12.28 -12.20 1.87
C LEU A 165 12.36 -10.70 2.21
N LYS A 166 11.22 -10.03 2.14
CA LYS A 166 11.08 -8.62 2.50
C LYS A 166 11.10 -8.48 4.02
N VAL A 167 11.82 -7.51 4.57
CA VAL A 167 11.93 -7.27 6.03
C VAL A 167 10.57 -7.17 6.72
N TRP A 168 9.55 -6.63 6.05
CA TRP A 168 8.20 -6.57 6.63
C TRP A 168 7.58 -7.96 6.82
N GLN A 169 7.95 -8.99 6.02
CA GLN A 169 7.44 -10.35 6.17
C GLN A 169 7.90 -10.97 7.48
N TYR A 170 9.15 -10.72 7.87
CA TYR A 170 9.68 -11.13 9.17
C TYR A 170 8.94 -10.44 10.31
N LEU A 171 8.72 -9.13 10.19
CA LEU A 171 7.96 -8.37 11.17
C LEU A 171 6.51 -8.91 11.30
N GLY A 172 5.85 -9.17 10.17
CA GLY A 172 4.52 -9.77 10.13
C GLY A 172 4.47 -11.14 10.79
N ALA A 173 5.48 -11.99 10.56
CA ALA A 173 5.59 -13.29 11.21
C ALA A 173 5.76 -13.17 12.74
N ILE A 174 6.60 -12.24 13.21
CA ILE A 174 6.78 -11.97 14.65
C ILE A 174 5.46 -11.49 15.27
N ILE A 175 4.77 -10.55 14.63
CA ILE A 175 3.48 -10.04 15.10
C ILE A 175 2.44 -11.17 15.14
N LEU A 176 2.41 -12.04 14.14
CA LEU A 176 1.48 -13.17 14.08
C LEU A 176 1.74 -14.16 15.22
N LEU A 177 3.00 -14.53 15.47
CA LEU A 177 3.37 -15.40 16.59
C LEU A 177 2.98 -14.79 17.93
N PHE A 178 3.20 -13.48 18.09
CA PHE A 178 2.78 -12.75 19.29
C PHE A 178 1.26 -12.74 19.46
N LEU A 179 0.49 -12.55 18.38
CA LEU A 179 -0.97 -12.59 18.41
C LEU A 179 -1.49 -13.99 18.78
N ILE A 180 -0.88 -15.05 18.23
CA ILE A 180 -1.20 -16.44 18.58
C ILE A 180 -0.95 -16.68 20.08
N TYR A 181 0.19 -16.22 20.60
CA TYR A 181 0.50 -16.32 22.02
C TYR A 181 -0.52 -15.57 22.90
N LEU A 182 -0.87 -14.33 22.54
CA LEU A 182 -1.89 -13.56 23.26
C LEU A 182 -3.27 -14.23 23.22
N LEU A 183 -3.65 -14.76 22.06
CA LEU A 183 -4.91 -15.49 21.90
C LEU A 183 -4.93 -16.75 22.77
N HIS A 184 -3.83 -17.51 22.80
CA HIS A 184 -3.68 -18.68 23.65
C HIS A 184 -3.85 -18.31 25.13
N GLU A 185 -3.16 -17.27 25.61
CA GLU A 185 -3.29 -16.82 27.00
C GLU A 185 -4.70 -16.31 27.32
N LEU A 186 -5.35 -15.59 26.39
CA LEU A 186 -6.72 -15.15 26.55
C LEU A 186 -7.69 -16.33 26.67
N LEU A 187 -7.58 -17.33 25.77
CA LEU A 187 -8.39 -18.55 25.80
C LEU A 187 -8.17 -19.32 27.09
N ARG A 188 -6.92 -19.52 27.51
CA ARG A 188 -6.57 -20.18 28.78
C ARG A 188 -7.22 -19.46 29.97
N ARG A 189 -7.16 -18.14 30.00
CA ARG A 189 -7.70 -17.32 31.10
C ARG A 189 -9.24 -17.31 31.14
N LEU A 190 -9.90 -17.45 29.99
CA LEU A 190 -11.37 -17.53 29.89
C LEU A 190 -11.91 -18.95 30.11
N LEU A 191 -11.30 -19.96 29.49
CA LEU A 191 -11.79 -21.34 29.50
C LEU A 191 -11.50 -22.07 30.80
N ASN A 192 -10.32 -21.90 31.40
CA ASN A 192 -9.97 -22.59 32.65
C ASN A 192 -10.98 -22.35 33.79
N PRO A 193 -11.38 -21.11 34.12
CA PRO A 193 -12.37 -20.88 35.17
C PRO A 193 -13.78 -21.36 34.78
N LEU A 194 -14.13 -21.36 33.49
CA LEU A 194 -15.42 -21.91 33.02
C LEU A 194 -15.47 -23.43 33.16
N VAL A 195 -14.41 -24.13 32.76
CA VAL A 195 -14.27 -25.58 32.91
C VAL A 195 -14.23 -25.97 34.38
N ASP A 196 -13.54 -25.23 35.23
CA ASP A 196 -13.50 -25.47 36.68
C ASP A 196 -14.87 -25.25 37.35
N ARG A 197 -15.62 -24.21 36.94
CA ARG A 197 -16.99 -23.98 37.46
C ARG A 197 -17.97 -25.05 36.97
N LEU A 198 -17.88 -25.45 35.71
CA LEU A 198 -18.78 -26.46 35.14
C LEU A 198 -18.49 -27.86 35.69
N SER A 199 -17.21 -28.24 35.82
CA SER A 199 -16.80 -29.53 36.38
C SER A 199 -17.24 -29.71 37.84
N ARG A 200 -17.12 -28.66 38.67
CA ARG A 200 -17.60 -28.69 40.06
C ARG A 200 -19.13 -28.76 40.19
N SER A 201 -19.89 -28.34 39.18
CA SER A 201 -21.34 -28.21 39.30
C SER A 201 -22.12 -29.46 38.88
N ARG A 202 -21.60 -30.36 38.03
CA ARG A 202 -22.42 -31.48 37.50
C ARG A 202 -21.74 -32.82 37.14
N LEU A 203 -20.42 -33.01 37.20
CA LEU A 203 -19.80 -34.27 36.72
C LEU A 203 -18.93 -34.97 37.78
N TYR A 204 -19.35 -36.19 38.11
CA TYR A 204 -18.81 -37.20 39.04
C TYR A 204 -17.34 -37.01 39.49
N PRO A 205 -17.08 -36.87 40.80
CA PRO A 205 -15.74 -36.60 41.35
C PRO A 205 -14.75 -37.77 41.30
N SER A 206 -15.15 -38.96 40.81
CA SER A 206 -14.32 -40.18 40.86
C SER A 206 -13.63 -40.56 39.53
N LEU A 207 -13.88 -39.87 38.41
CA LEU A 207 -13.37 -40.29 37.08
C LEU A 207 -12.29 -39.38 36.46
N ILE A 208 -12.03 -38.19 37.00
CA ILE A 208 -10.96 -37.33 36.51
C ILE A 208 -9.74 -37.46 37.43
N SER A 209 -8.87 -38.42 37.13
CA SER A 209 -7.57 -38.51 37.81
C SER A 209 -6.76 -37.22 37.56
N LYS A 210 -6.13 -36.67 38.61
CA LYS A 210 -5.24 -35.48 38.57
C LYS A 210 -4.19 -35.51 37.44
N LYS A 211 -3.91 -36.71 36.90
CA LYS A 211 -2.94 -36.95 35.83
C LYS A 211 -3.46 -36.56 34.44
N LEU A 212 -4.78 -36.54 34.23
CA LEU A 212 -5.37 -36.22 32.92
C LEU A 212 -5.51 -34.70 32.70
N THR A 213 -5.86 -33.95 33.75
CA THR A 213 -5.99 -32.48 33.69
C THR A 213 -4.66 -31.80 33.38
N HIS A 214 -3.55 -32.32 33.91
CA HIS A 214 -2.20 -31.81 33.60
C HIS A 214 -1.75 -32.09 32.15
N ARG A 215 -2.33 -33.09 31.47
CA ARG A 215 -1.94 -33.49 30.11
C ARG A 215 -2.71 -32.77 29.01
N ILE A 216 -3.86 -32.20 29.33
CA ILE A 216 -4.70 -31.43 28.40
C ILE A 216 -4.38 -29.92 28.50
N ALA A 217 -3.82 -29.48 29.62
CA ALA A 217 -3.46 -28.09 29.89
C ALA A 217 -2.01 -27.71 29.56
N ALA A 218 -1.21 -28.65 29.04
CA ALA A 218 0.13 -28.43 28.50
C ALA A 218 0.07 -28.51 26.97
#